data_AF-A0A6L8EYJ6-F1
#
_entry.id   AF-A0A6L8EYJ6-F1
#
_cell.length_a   1.000
_cell.length_b   1.000
_cell.length_c   1.000
_cell.angle_alpha   90.00
_cell.angle_beta   90.00
_cell.angle_gamma   90.00
#
_symmetry.space_group_name_H-M   'P 1'
#
loop_
_entity.id
_entity.type
_entity.pdbx_description
1 polymer ?
#
loop_
_entity_poly.entity_id
_entity_poly.type
_entity_poly.pdbx_seq_one_letter_code
_entity_poly.pdbx_strand_id
1 'polypeptide(L)'
;MGWCISVQVTVIFSVWVAITTIKLSATANSEKTMKNYIGFATALLVLLASTVADAQWRSKTHDEYKALTGIDVKIDGDLGEWDGVLDTVTGTDGKPFCGVEYSGNVFQEHGGGKWNGADDHETCFMIVWDSSAVYIGLIVTDDEHEHAAAAAWNGDGAQLAFEMSGKRSAGIQMFLYNIGLDDKAKDILPGALNENPGGTGIVPGDDIAVVRDEGEKKTYYELRFTAKELQAKGDKFSDGDKFGLGICVNDGDKAAGQNGQKGWSGWYTHSIVFGKNSEHTGLVTLTNEVLAVEAANKLTTTWGKLKSTP
;
A
#
# COMPACT_ATOMS: atom_id res chain seq x y z
N MET A 1 16.79 14.03 17.99
CA MET A 1 17.82 13.11 17.44
C MET A 1 18.96 12.75 18.42
N GLY A 2 19.29 13.56 19.44
CA GLY A 2 20.47 13.31 20.29
C GLY A 2 20.36 12.27 21.43
N TRP A 3 19.15 11.84 21.81
CA TRP A 3 18.97 10.93 22.95
C TRP A 3 19.07 9.43 22.59
N CYS A 4 18.77 9.06 21.35
CA CYS A 4 18.67 7.65 20.94
C CYS A 4 20.04 7.01 20.65
N ILE A 5 21.00 7.81 20.15
CA ILE A 5 22.39 7.36 19.93
C ILE A 5 23.07 7.04 21.26
N SER A 6 22.75 7.78 22.32
CA SER A 6 23.34 7.58 23.64
C SER A 6 22.98 6.22 24.25
N VAL A 7 21.76 5.72 24.03
CA VAL A 7 21.31 4.42 24.60
C VAL A 7 21.93 3.25 23.83
N GLN A 8 22.05 3.34 22.50
CA GLN A 8 22.68 2.30 21.68
C GLN A 8 24.17 2.12 22.00
N VAL A 9 24.91 3.22 22.20
CA VAL A 9 26.35 3.16 22.51
C VAL A 9 26.59 2.58 23.90
N THR A 10 25.76 2.88 24.90
CA THR A 10 25.95 2.36 26.27
C THR A 10 25.73 0.84 26.35
N VAL A 11 24.73 0.29 25.67
CA VAL A 11 24.44 -1.15 25.68
C VAL A 11 25.55 -1.95 24.99
N ILE A 12 26.06 -1.45 23.84
CA ILE A 12 27.16 -2.10 23.11
C ILE A 12 28.44 -2.11 23.95
N PHE A 13 28.74 -1.01 24.66
CA PHE A 13 29.93 -0.91 25.49
C PHE A 13 29.88 -1.84 26.71
N SER A 14 28.73 -1.97 27.37
CA SER A 14 28.56 -2.87 28.53
C SER A 14 28.71 -4.35 28.15
N VAL A 15 28.22 -4.74 26.97
CA VAL A 15 28.35 -6.11 26.45
C VAL A 15 29.80 -6.41 26.06
N TRP A 16 30.52 -5.45 25.47
CA TRP A 16 31.93 -5.64 25.12
C TRP A 16 32.81 -5.82 26.36
N VAL A 17 32.57 -5.06 27.43
CA VAL A 17 33.28 -5.23 28.71
C VAL A 17 33.01 -6.61 29.31
N ALA A 18 31.75 -7.08 29.33
CA ALA A 18 31.40 -8.40 29.83
C ALA A 18 32.04 -9.56 29.03
N ILE A 19 32.12 -9.43 27.69
CA ILE A 19 32.78 -10.41 26.81
C ILE A 19 34.29 -10.47 27.07
N THR A 20 34.91 -9.34 27.43
CA THR A 20 36.36 -9.28 27.66
C THR A 20 36.75 -9.91 29.00
N THR A 21 35.90 -9.80 30.03
CA THR A 21 36.18 -10.37 31.37
C THR A 21 36.06 -11.90 31.41
N ILE A 22 35.19 -12.50 30.60
CA ILE A 22 34.93 -13.96 30.62
C ILE A 22 36.03 -14.76 29.90
N LYS A 23 36.80 -14.14 29.00
CA LYS A 23 37.91 -14.80 28.28
C LYS A 23 39.08 -15.24 29.15
N LEU A 24 39.18 -14.79 30.40
CA LEU A 24 40.35 -15.00 31.25
C LEU A 24 40.34 -16.29 32.09
N SER A 25 39.30 -17.14 32.04
CA SER A 25 39.22 -18.33 32.94
C SER A 25 38.66 -19.62 32.34
N ALA A 26 38.67 -19.79 31.02
CA ALA A 26 37.94 -20.88 30.35
C ALA A 26 38.86 -22.02 29.86
N THR A 27 38.57 -23.27 30.26
CA THR A 27 39.19 -24.48 29.71
C THR A 27 38.56 -24.89 28.37
N ALA A 28 39.24 -25.70 27.55
CA ALA A 28 38.81 -26.03 26.18
C ALA A 28 37.38 -26.59 26.02
N ASN A 29 36.83 -27.26 27.05
CA ASN A 29 35.45 -27.75 27.02
C ASN A 29 34.42 -26.62 27.26
N SER A 30 34.80 -25.57 27.98
CA SER A 30 33.97 -24.37 28.19
C SER A 30 33.96 -23.43 26.98
N GLU A 31 34.98 -23.45 26.12
CA GLU A 31 35.03 -22.65 24.89
C GLU A 31 33.98 -23.08 23.86
N LYS A 32 33.71 -24.38 23.74
CA LYS A 32 32.72 -24.90 22.78
C LYS A 32 31.30 -24.54 23.21
N THR A 33 31.02 -24.63 24.51
CA THR A 33 29.75 -24.20 25.11
C THR A 33 29.58 -22.68 25.03
N MET A 34 30.64 -21.90 25.28
CA MET A 34 30.63 -20.43 25.11
C MET A 34 30.39 -20.00 23.66
N LYS A 35 31.04 -20.64 22.68
CA LYS A 35 30.83 -20.35 21.25
C LYS A 35 29.37 -20.59 20.85
N ASN A 36 28.75 -21.64 21.39
CA ASN A 36 27.32 -21.88 21.19
C ASN A 36 26.47 -20.78 21.84
N TYR A 37 26.73 -20.40 23.09
CA TYR A 37 25.99 -19.31 23.75
C TYR A 37 26.17 -17.95 23.07
N ILE A 38 27.36 -17.64 22.57
CA ILE A 38 27.64 -16.41 21.81
C ILE A 38 26.94 -16.46 20.45
N GLY A 39 26.92 -17.61 19.78
CA GLY A 39 26.16 -17.82 18.54
C GLY A 39 24.65 -17.62 18.76
N PHE A 40 24.09 -18.21 19.82
CA PHE A 40 22.69 -18.04 20.21
C PHE A 40 22.37 -16.59 20.60
N ALA A 41 23.22 -15.94 21.39
CA ALA A 41 23.03 -14.54 21.80
C ALA A 41 23.12 -13.58 20.61
N THR A 42 24.03 -13.83 19.67
CA THR A 42 24.19 -13.01 18.45
C THR A 42 22.99 -13.20 17.51
N ALA A 43 22.54 -14.45 17.30
CA ALA A 43 21.34 -14.72 16.52
C ALA A 43 20.10 -14.07 17.14
N LEU A 44 19.94 -14.15 18.47
CA LEU A 44 18.86 -13.52 19.20
C LEU A 44 18.92 -11.99 19.09
N LEU A 45 20.11 -11.39 19.15
CA LEU A 45 20.29 -9.93 18.99
C LEU A 45 19.96 -9.46 17.57
N VAL A 46 20.34 -10.24 16.54
CA VAL A 46 19.99 -9.95 15.14
C VAL A 46 18.48 -10.06 14.90
N LEU A 47 17.84 -11.10 15.46
CA LEU A 47 16.38 -11.29 15.43
C LEU A 47 15.63 -10.16 16.16
N LEU A 48 16.14 -9.71 17.32
CA LEU A 48 15.59 -8.58 18.06
C LEU A 48 15.77 -7.26 17.29
N ALA A 49 16.93 -7.04 16.67
CA ALA A 49 17.17 -5.83 15.88
C ALA A 49 16.31 -5.77 14.62
N SER A 50 16.11 -6.89 13.92
CA SER A 50 15.25 -6.94 12.74
C SER A 50 13.78 -6.70 13.08
N THR A 51 13.26 -7.31 14.15
CA THR A 51 11.87 -7.10 14.58
C THR A 51 11.58 -5.66 15.03
N VAL A 52 12.53 -5.00 15.70
CA VAL A 52 12.40 -3.59 16.07
C VAL A 52 12.52 -2.67 14.85
N ALA A 53 13.38 -3.03 13.89
CA ALA A 53 13.50 -2.28 12.64
C ALA A 53 12.25 -2.38 11.76
N ASP A 54 11.60 -3.54 11.71
CA ASP A 54 10.34 -3.74 10.98
C ASP A 54 9.16 -2.98 11.60
N ALA A 55 9.16 -2.81 12.93
CA ALA A 55 8.10 -2.09 13.63
C ALA A 55 8.23 -0.55 13.53
N GLN A 56 9.41 -0.01 13.20
CA GLN A 56 9.67 1.42 13.34
C GLN A 56 9.03 2.29 12.25
N TRP A 57 8.77 1.72 11.07
CA TRP A 57 8.29 2.45 9.89
C TRP A 57 6.81 2.16 9.56
N ARG A 58 6.18 1.26 10.33
CA ARG A 58 4.76 0.92 10.21
C ARG A 58 3.90 2.08 10.72
N SER A 59 2.83 2.40 10.00
CA SER A 59 1.82 3.33 10.49
C SER A 59 1.20 2.79 11.78
N LYS A 60 0.99 3.65 12.77
CA LYS A 60 0.33 3.24 14.03
C LYS A 60 -1.18 3.13 13.88
N THR A 61 -1.73 3.87 12.93
CA THR A 61 -3.19 4.02 12.78
C THR A 61 -3.71 3.43 11.49
N HIS A 62 -2.89 3.38 10.43
CA HIS A 62 -3.28 2.94 9.10
C HIS A 62 -2.37 1.80 8.60
N ASP A 63 -1.95 0.85 9.44
CA ASP A 63 -1.13 -0.30 8.98
C ASP A 63 -1.97 -1.37 8.27
N GLU A 64 -3.24 -1.49 8.63
CA GLU A 64 -4.16 -2.50 8.12
C GLU A 64 -5.41 -1.82 7.55
N TYR A 65 -5.79 -2.19 6.32
CA TYR A 65 -7.05 -1.84 5.69
C TYR A 65 -7.99 -3.06 5.71
N LYS A 66 -9.20 -2.88 6.23
CA LYS A 66 -10.22 -3.95 6.28
C LYS A 66 -11.20 -3.78 5.11
N ALA A 67 -10.97 -4.52 4.03
CA ALA A 67 -11.77 -4.40 2.82
C ALA A 67 -13.17 -5.00 3.02
N LEU A 68 -14.18 -4.20 2.68
CA LEU A 68 -15.58 -4.59 2.71
C LEU A 68 -15.93 -5.43 1.48
N THR A 69 -17.01 -6.19 1.57
CA THR A 69 -17.60 -6.90 0.44
C THR A 69 -19.00 -6.38 0.12
N GLY A 70 -19.58 -6.83 -0.99
CA GLY A 70 -20.99 -6.68 -1.31
C GLY A 70 -21.35 -5.57 -2.29
N ILE A 71 -20.39 -4.71 -2.63
CA ILE A 71 -20.53 -3.60 -3.57
C ILE A 71 -20.38 -4.10 -5.01
N ASP A 72 -21.33 -3.74 -5.87
CA ASP A 72 -21.35 -4.07 -7.30
C ASP A 72 -20.58 -3.01 -8.10
N VAL A 73 -19.26 -3.14 -8.12
CA VAL A 73 -18.34 -2.20 -8.77
C VAL A 73 -18.40 -2.33 -10.29
N LYS A 74 -18.58 -1.21 -10.98
CA LYS A 74 -18.50 -1.13 -12.45
C LYS A 74 -17.29 -0.30 -12.84
N ILE A 75 -16.38 -0.88 -13.62
CA ILE A 75 -15.18 -0.17 -14.08
C ILE A 75 -15.56 0.88 -15.13
N ASP A 76 -15.89 2.08 -14.69
CA ASP A 76 -16.27 3.21 -15.54
C ASP A 76 -15.70 4.56 -15.06
N GLY A 77 -15.06 4.59 -13.89
CA GLY A 77 -14.38 5.76 -13.34
C GLY A 77 -15.32 6.71 -12.60
N ASP A 78 -16.60 6.36 -12.45
CA ASP A 78 -17.54 7.01 -11.54
C ASP A 78 -17.50 6.29 -10.19
N LEU A 79 -17.04 6.96 -9.14
CA LEU A 79 -16.96 6.34 -7.81
C LEU A 79 -18.28 6.45 -7.01
N GLY A 80 -19.41 6.72 -7.67
CA GLY A 80 -20.72 6.88 -7.02
C GLY A 80 -21.17 5.67 -6.20
N GLU A 81 -20.94 4.43 -6.65
CA GLU A 81 -21.27 3.21 -5.89
C GLU A 81 -20.38 2.98 -4.68
N TRP A 82 -19.27 3.70 -4.57
CA TRP A 82 -18.32 3.61 -3.46
C TRP A 82 -18.71 4.53 -2.29
N ASP A 83 -19.81 5.26 -2.41
CA ASP A 83 -20.29 6.19 -1.39
C ASP A 83 -20.37 5.53 -0.01
N GLY A 84 -19.81 6.22 0.99
CA GLY A 84 -19.72 5.74 2.37
C GLY A 84 -18.61 4.71 2.66
N VAL A 85 -17.89 4.16 1.67
CA VAL A 85 -16.74 3.26 1.95
C VAL A 85 -15.64 4.00 2.69
N LEU A 86 -15.27 5.20 2.23
CA LEU A 86 -14.19 6.01 2.81
C LEU A 86 -14.48 6.41 4.26
N ASP A 87 -15.75 6.67 4.60
CA ASP A 87 -16.19 7.01 5.96
C ASP A 87 -16.32 5.78 6.86
N THR A 88 -16.57 4.61 6.28
CA THR A 88 -16.77 3.36 7.03
C THR A 88 -15.45 2.67 7.35
N VAL A 89 -14.52 2.62 6.40
CA VAL A 89 -13.23 1.95 6.58
C VAL A 89 -12.18 2.98 6.97
N THR A 90 -11.91 3.07 8.27
CA THR A 90 -10.99 4.04 8.84
C THR A 90 -9.78 3.37 9.49
N GLY A 91 -8.71 4.13 9.70
CA GLY A 91 -7.63 3.76 10.61
C GLY A 91 -8.12 3.57 12.06
N THR A 92 -7.23 3.09 12.93
CA THR A 92 -7.53 2.87 14.36
C THR A 92 -7.76 4.17 15.13
N ASP A 93 -7.42 5.32 14.54
CA ASP A 93 -7.72 6.67 15.03
C ASP A 93 -9.06 7.21 14.51
N GLY A 94 -9.82 6.43 13.73
CA GLY A 94 -11.12 6.82 13.18
C GLY A 94 -11.03 7.77 11.98
N LYS A 95 -9.86 7.92 11.36
CA LYS A 95 -9.68 8.76 10.18
C LYS A 95 -9.75 7.95 8.88
N PRO A 96 -10.23 8.56 7.77
CA PRO A 96 -10.24 7.91 6.48
C PRO A 96 -8.81 7.70 5.96
N PHE A 97 -8.67 6.78 5.00
CA PHE A 97 -7.41 6.55 4.27
C PHE A 97 -7.16 7.63 3.21
N CYS A 98 -7.02 8.87 3.67
CA CYS A 98 -6.70 10.08 2.91
C CYS A 98 -5.46 10.75 3.50
N GLY A 99 -4.52 11.16 2.64
CA GLY A 99 -3.30 11.86 3.10
C GLY A 99 -2.57 11.06 4.18
N VAL A 100 -2.48 9.73 4.02
CA VAL A 100 -1.98 8.85 5.06
C VAL A 100 -0.48 9.05 5.23
N GLU A 101 -0.05 9.41 6.46
CA GLU A 101 1.37 9.56 6.77
C GLU A 101 2.11 8.23 6.67
N TYR A 102 3.23 8.23 5.95
CA TYR A 102 4.19 7.15 5.92
C TYR A 102 5.60 7.67 6.19
N SER A 103 6.29 7.06 7.15
CA SER A 103 7.61 7.52 7.63
C SER A 103 7.64 9.03 7.99
N GLY A 104 6.51 9.56 8.48
CA GLY A 104 6.37 10.95 8.93
C GLY A 104 6.04 11.97 7.84
N ASN A 105 5.73 11.53 6.61
CA ASN A 105 5.33 12.41 5.52
C ASN A 105 4.03 11.92 4.88
N VAL A 106 3.12 12.85 4.55
CA VAL A 106 1.94 12.57 3.71
C VAL A 106 2.30 12.60 2.22
N PHE A 107 3.33 13.36 1.87
CA PHE A 107 3.90 13.48 0.54
C PHE A 107 5.43 13.54 0.64
N GLN A 108 6.14 12.90 -0.29
CA GLN A 108 7.59 12.95 -0.35
C GLN A 108 8.06 13.58 -1.67
N GLU A 109 8.68 14.75 -1.59
CA GLU A 109 9.32 15.42 -2.73
C GLU A 109 10.50 14.60 -3.28
N HIS A 110 10.66 14.63 -4.60
CA HIS A 110 11.70 13.92 -5.33
C HIS A 110 12.25 14.76 -6.49
N GLY A 111 13.54 14.63 -6.78
CA GLY A 111 14.11 15.21 -8.00
C GLY A 111 13.93 16.74 -8.15
N GLY A 112 13.80 17.45 -7.03
CA GLY A 112 13.56 18.90 -6.99
C GLY A 112 12.10 19.34 -7.12
N GLY A 113 11.14 18.41 -6.97
CA GLY A 113 9.72 18.72 -6.85
C GLY A 113 9.40 19.59 -5.63
N LYS A 114 8.24 20.21 -5.67
CA LYS A 114 7.72 21.06 -4.60
C LYS A 114 6.31 20.64 -4.28
N TRP A 115 6.04 20.41 -3.00
CA TRP A 115 4.70 20.13 -2.54
C TRP A 115 4.13 21.28 -1.71
N ASN A 116 3.01 21.86 -2.15
CA ASN A 116 2.43 23.06 -1.53
C ASN A 116 1.26 22.77 -0.57
N GLY A 117 0.94 21.50 -0.34
CA GLY A 117 -0.10 21.05 0.59
C GLY A 117 -1.12 20.13 -0.07
N ALA A 118 -2.20 19.80 0.63
CA ALA A 118 -3.18 18.83 0.13
C ALA A 118 -3.93 19.27 -1.15
N ASP A 119 -4.03 20.59 -1.38
CA ASP A 119 -4.64 21.14 -2.62
C ASP A 119 -3.72 20.99 -3.85
N ASP A 120 -2.42 20.81 -3.61
CA ASP A 120 -1.39 20.58 -4.63
C ASP A 120 -1.37 19.10 -5.00
N HIS A 121 -1.28 18.23 -3.99
CA HIS A 121 -1.45 16.79 -4.20
C HIS A 121 -1.90 16.06 -2.93
N GLU A 122 -2.94 15.24 -3.04
CA GLU A 122 -3.40 14.33 -1.97
C GLU A 122 -4.04 13.07 -2.55
N THR A 123 -3.70 11.91 -1.98
CA THR A 123 -4.35 10.63 -2.32
C THR A 123 -5.28 10.16 -1.20
N CYS A 124 -6.52 9.85 -1.58
CA CYS A 124 -7.45 9.01 -0.83
C CYS A 124 -7.66 7.68 -1.55
N PHE A 125 -7.91 6.60 -0.82
CA PHE A 125 -8.22 5.31 -1.44
C PHE A 125 -9.25 4.49 -0.69
N MET A 126 -9.92 3.62 -1.44
CA MET A 126 -10.92 2.67 -0.97
C MET A 126 -10.62 1.30 -1.57
N ILE A 127 -10.83 0.25 -0.79
CA ILE A 127 -10.66 -1.15 -1.23
C ILE A 127 -11.90 -1.94 -0.86
N VAL A 128 -12.46 -2.63 -1.85
CA VAL A 128 -13.59 -3.55 -1.69
C VAL A 128 -13.28 -4.85 -2.43
N TRP A 129 -14.02 -5.91 -2.14
CA TRP A 129 -13.74 -7.21 -2.76
C TRP A 129 -14.98 -8.07 -2.91
N ASP A 130 -14.89 -9.03 -3.84
CA ASP A 130 -15.74 -10.20 -3.89
C ASP A 130 -14.89 -11.46 -4.17
N SER A 131 -15.53 -12.62 -4.26
CA SER A 131 -14.79 -13.88 -4.48
C SER A 131 -13.96 -13.92 -5.77
N SER A 132 -14.26 -13.08 -6.74
CA SER A 132 -13.64 -13.03 -8.06
C SER A 132 -12.54 -11.97 -8.19
N ALA A 133 -12.63 -10.85 -7.46
CA ALA A 133 -11.71 -9.74 -7.60
C ALA A 133 -11.57 -8.87 -6.34
N VAL A 134 -10.43 -8.18 -6.26
CA VAL A 134 -10.23 -7.01 -5.41
C VAL A 134 -10.41 -5.77 -6.30
N TYR A 135 -11.09 -4.78 -5.78
CA TYR A 135 -11.34 -3.51 -6.44
C TYR A 135 -10.71 -2.38 -5.63
N ILE A 136 -10.08 -1.42 -6.32
CA ILE A 136 -9.44 -0.26 -5.70
C ILE A 136 -9.95 1.00 -6.37
N GLY A 137 -10.55 1.88 -5.57
CA GLY A 137 -10.91 3.25 -5.95
C GLY A 137 -9.86 4.22 -5.40
N LEU A 138 -9.31 5.09 -6.25
CA LEU A 138 -8.45 6.20 -5.82
C LEU A 138 -9.13 7.54 -6.14
N ILE A 139 -9.04 8.47 -5.21
CA ILE A 139 -9.39 9.87 -5.42
C ILE A 139 -8.11 10.67 -5.20
N VAL A 140 -7.58 11.24 -6.27
CA VAL A 140 -6.34 12.01 -6.24
C VAL A 140 -6.68 13.47 -6.45
N THR A 141 -6.52 14.30 -5.42
CA THR A 141 -6.49 15.76 -5.58
C THR A 141 -5.14 16.12 -6.17
N ASP A 142 -5.14 16.91 -7.23
CA ASP A 142 -3.96 17.32 -7.99
C ASP A 142 -4.31 18.61 -8.74
N ASP A 143 -3.56 19.70 -8.56
CA ASP A 143 -3.89 21.00 -9.13
C ASP A 143 -3.61 21.09 -10.64
N GLU A 144 -2.68 20.28 -11.14
CA GLU A 144 -2.33 20.15 -12.54
C GLU A 144 -2.52 18.72 -13.06
N HIS A 145 -2.12 18.49 -14.30
CA HIS A 145 -2.01 17.15 -14.86
C HIS A 145 -0.86 17.22 -15.84
N GLU A 146 0.23 16.54 -15.55
CA GLU A 146 1.48 16.49 -16.31
C GLU A 146 1.85 15.03 -16.59
N HIS A 147 2.01 14.71 -17.87
CA HIS A 147 2.47 13.39 -18.26
C HIS A 147 3.24 13.38 -19.58
N ALA A 148 4.15 14.34 -19.77
CA ALA A 148 4.90 14.47 -21.03
C ALA A 148 5.87 13.29 -21.29
N ALA A 149 6.25 12.53 -20.27
CA ALA A 149 7.21 11.44 -20.40
C ALA A 149 6.62 10.14 -21.01
N ALA A 150 5.29 10.06 -21.18
CA ALA A 150 4.58 8.95 -21.84
C ALA A 150 4.87 7.54 -21.29
N ALA A 151 5.25 7.43 -20.01
CA ALA A 151 5.39 6.17 -19.28
C ALA A 151 4.62 6.29 -17.97
N ALA A 152 3.72 5.36 -17.69
CA ALA A 152 2.67 5.51 -16.66
C ALA A 152 3.14 5.82 -15.22
N TRP A 153 4.44 5.68 -14.93
CA TRP A 153 5.04 6.02 -13.65
C TRP A 153 5.76 7.39 -13.63
N ASN A 154 5.98 8.05 -14.76
CA ASN A 154 6.85 9.22 -14.87
C ASN A 154 6.06 10.50 -15.22
N GLY A 155 5.29 10.95 -14.24
CA GLY A 155 4.27 12.01 -14.31
C GLY A 155 3.14 11.59 -13.39
N ASP A 156 1.95 12.18 -13.57
CA ASP A 156 0.81 11.87 -12.71
C ASP A 156 0.27 10.48 -13.01
N GLY A 157 0.36 9.60 -12.01
CA GLY A 157 0.03 8.19 -12.19
C GLY A 157 0.18 7.38 -10.92
N ALA A 158 -0.68 6.36 -10.79
CA ALA A 158 -0.66 5.43 -9.69
C ALA A 158 0.23 4.22 -10.00
N GLN A 159 1.05 3.84 -9.04
CA GLN A 159 1.78 2.59 -9.01
C GLN A 159 1.24 1.73 -7.86
N LEU A 160 1.02 0.44 -8.10
CA LEU A 160 0.54 -0.51 -7.11
C LEU A 160 1.47 -1.72 -7.01
N ALA A 161 1.70 -2.19 -5.79
CA ALA A 161 2.50 -3.38 -5.51
C ALA A 161 1.76 -4.35 -4.59
N PHE A 162 1.52 -5.57 -5.06
CA PHE A 162 0.81 -6.62 -4.34
C PHE A 162 1.76 -7.72 -3.87
N GLU A 163 1.78 -8.00 -2.58
CA GLU A 163 2.50 -9.10 -1.93
C GLU A 163 1.48 -10.13 -1.43
N MET A 164 1.19 -11.14 -2.25
CA MET A 164 -0.01 -11.98 -2.03
C MET A 164 0.10 -13.03 -0.91
N SER A 165 1.24 -13.17 -0.25
CA SER A 165 1.36 -14.06 0.92
C SER A 165 0.90 -13.41 2.23
N GLY A 166 0.76 -12.08 2.27
CA GLY A 166 0.36 -11.31 3.45
C GLY A 166 1.38 -11.30 4.59
N LYS A 167 2.59 -11.84 4.34
CA LYS A 167 3.67 -11.91 5.34
C LYS A 167 4.39 -10.59 5.50
N ARG A 168 4.43 -9.75 4.45
CA ARG A 168 5.08 -8.44 4.43
C ARG A 168 6.53 -8.53 4.96
N SER A 169 7.28 -9.49 4.42
CA SER A 169 8.70 -9.72 4.74
C SER A 169 9.57 -9.51 3.51
N ALA A 170 10.84 -9.20 3.73
CA ALA A 170 11.77 -8.86 2.66
C ALA A 170 11.96 -10.00 1.64
N GLY A 171 12.07 -9.62 0.36
CA GLY A 171 12.38 -10.54 -0.73
C GLY A 171 11.22 -11.43 -1.18
N ILE A 172 9.99 -11.15 -0.75
CA ILE A 172 8.81 -11.80 -1.32
C ILE A 172 8.49 -11.18 -2.68
N GLN A 173 8.09 -12.02 -3.63
CA GLN A 173 7.62 -11.61 -4.95
C GLN A 173 6.45 -10.62 -4.83
N MET A 174 6.47 -9.58 -5.67
CA MET A 174 5.35 -8.65 -5.80
C MET A 174 4.84 -8.60 -7.23
N PHE A 175 3.53 -8.36 -7.38
CA PHE A 175 2.92 -7.99 -8.65
C PHE A 175 2.82 -6.48 -8.75
N LEU A 176 3.26 -5.91 -9.87
CA LEU A 176 3.49 -4.47 -10.04
C LEU A 176 2.68 -3.93 -11.23
N TYR A 177 1.96 -2.85 -10.99
CA TYR A 177 1.08 -2.22 -11.96
C TYR A 177 1.28 -0.71 -11.93
N ASN A 178 1.34 -0.07 -13.10
CA ASN A 178 1.43 1.37 -13.25
C ASN A 178 0.27 1.84 -14.13
N ILE A 179 -0.45 2.86 -13.69
CA ILE A 179 -1.63 3.39 -14.36
C ILE A 179 -1.51 4.91 -14.38
N GLY A 180 -1.52 5.49 -15.58
CA GLY A 180 -1.50 6.94 -15.78
C GLY A 180 -2.24 7.29 -17.07
N LEU A 181 -2.81 8.50 -17.10
CA LEU A 181 -3.37 9.07 -18.33
C LEU A 181 -2.27 9.74 -19.15
N ASP A 182 -2.49 9.86 -20.46
CA ASP A 182 -1.65 10.67 -21.33
C ASP A 182 -1.65 12.14 -20.90
N ASP A 183 -0.75 12.95 -21.45
CA ASP A 183 -0.61 14.38 -21.11
C ASP A 183 -1.88 15.22 -21.36
N LYS A 184 -2.86 14.67 -22.11
CA LYS A 184 -4.15 15.29 -22.37
C LYS A 184 -5.25 14.86 -21.40
N ALA A 185 -4.91 13.99 -20.45
CA ALA A 185 -5.83 13.36 -19.50
C ALA A 185 -6.99 12.61 -20.18
N LYS A 186 -6.71 11.87 -21.27
CA LYS A 186 -7.74 11.20 -22.08
C LYS A 186 -7.59 9.71 -22.18
N ASP A 187 -6.37 9.25 -22.47
CA ASP A 187 -6.12 7.86 -22.81
C ASP A 187 -5.19 7.24 -21.77
N ILE A 188 -5.49 6.01 -21.33
CA ILE A 188 -4.59 5.26 -20.45
C ILE A 188 -3.30 4.94 -21.22
N LEU A 189 -2.16 5.23 -20.61
CA LEU A 189 -0.86 4.98 -21.21
C LEU A 189 -0.55 3.48 -21.23
N PRO A 190 -0.21 2.90 -22.39
CA PRO A 190 0.21 1.49 -22.46
C PRO A 190 1.68 1.31 -22.03
N GLY A 191 2.47 2.39 -22.01
CA GLY A 191 3.89 2.36 -21.68
C GLY A 191 4.11 2.08 -20.19
N ALA A 192 4.78 0.96 -19.90
CA ALA A 192 5.06 0.46 -18.54
C ALA A 192 3.80 0.11 -17.71
N LEU A 193 2.63 0.02 -18.35
CA LEU A 193 1.45 -0.63 -17.78
C LEU A 193 1.76 -2.12 -17.57
N ASN A 194 1.33 -2.70 -16.45
CA ASN A 194 1.66 -4.07 -16.05
C ASN A 194 3.19 -4.31 -16.00
N GLU A 195 3.90 -3.60 -15.12
CA GLU A 195 5.36 -3.72 -14.97
C GLU A 195 5.80 -5.15 -14.64
N ASN A 196 5.07 -5.82 -13.76
CA ASN A 196 5.28 -7.22 -13.41
C ASN A 196 3.95 -7.85 -12.95
N PRO A 197 3.02 -8.15 -13.88
CA PRO A 197 1.71 -8.66 -13.53
C PRO A 197 1.81 -10.07 -12.95
N GLY A 198 0.86 -10.45 -12.07
CA GLY A 198 0.73 -11.83 -11.64
C GLY A 198 0.11 -12.71 -12.73
N GLY A 199 -0.84 -12.17 -13.50
CA GLY A 199 -1.51 -12.87 -14.60
C GLY A 199 -1.08 -12.34 -15.96
N THR A 200 -2.06 -12.10 -16.82
CA THR A 200 -1.84 -11.54 -18.16
C THR A 200 -1.67 -10.03 -18.13
N GLY A 201 -1.95 -9.40 -17.00
CA GLY A 201 -2.05 -7.95 -16.86
C GLY A 201 -3.50 -7.48 -16.96
N ILE A 202 -3.76 -6.34 -16.32
CA ILE A 202 -5.02 -5.60 -16.37
C ILE A 202 -5.10 -4.76 -17.64
N VAL A 203 -6.31 -4.52 -18.15
CA VAL A 203 -6.53 -3.78 -19.40
C VAL A 203 -7.53 -2.62 -19.24
N PRO A 204 -7.34 -1.51 -19.98
CA PRO A 204 -8.33 -0.42 -20.08
C PRO A 204 -9.73 -0.90 -20.43
N GLY A 205 -10.74 -0.31 -19.78
CA GLY A 205 -12.16 -0.60 -19.98
C GLY A 205 -12.67 -1.80 -19.18
N ASP A 206 -11.98 -2.94 -19.22
CA ASP A 206 -12.42 -4.12 -18.46
C ASP A 206 -11.94 -4.09 -17.01
N ASP A 207 -10.70 -3.66 -16.76
CA ASP A 207 -10.08 -3.67 -15.44
C ASP A 207 -9.62 -2.28 -14.96
N ILE A 208 -9.57 -1.29 -15.86
CA ILE A 208 -9.08 0.06 -15.55
C ILE A 208 -10.02 1.09 -16.15
N ALA A 209 -10.52 1.98 -15.31
CA ALA A 209 -11.08 3.26 -15.71
C ALA A 209 -10.37 4.37 -14.94
N VAL A 210 -10.01 5.45 -15.63
CA VAL A 210 -9.43 6.65 -15.02
C VAL A 210 -10.08 7.87 -15.63
N VAL A 211 -10.59 8.76 -14.78
CA VAL A 211 -11.28 9.98 -15.19
C VAL A 211 -10.64 11.16 -14.48
N ARG A 212 -10.18 12.15 -15.25
CA ARG A 212 -9.76 13.45 -14.73
C ARG A 212 -10.93 14.43 -14.80
N ASP A 213 -11.26 15.03 -13.66
CA ASP A 213 -12.11 16.21 -13.57
C ASP A 213 -11.23 17.45 -13.35
N GLU A 214 -10.99 18.20 -14.42
CA GLU A 214 -10.23 19.46 -14.37
C GLU A 214 -10.96 20.60 -13.64
N GLY A 215 -12.28 20.51 -13.49
CA GLY A 215 -13.06 21.50 -12.73
C GLY A 215 -12.90 21.31 -11.23
N GLU A 216 -12.86 20.05 -10.78
CA GLU A 216 -12.66 19.69 -9.37
C GLU A 216 -11.19 19.49 -8.99
N LYS A 217 -10.27 19.47 -9.97
CA LYS A 217 -8.86 19.17 -9.75
C LYS A 217 -8.65 17.81 -9.11
N LYS A 218 -9.38 16.82 -9.65
CA LYS A 218 -9.33 15.43 -9.18
C LYS A 218 -9.18 14.42 -10.29
N THR A 219 -8.44 13.37 -9.99
CA THR A 219 -8.31 12.19 -10.84
C THR A 219 -8.85 10.98 -10.10
N TYR A 220 -9.84 10.34 -10.69
CA TYR A 220 -10.52 9.17 -10.16
C TYR A 220 -9.99 7.93 -10.85
N TYR A 221 -9.47 6.97 -10.08
CA TYR A 221 -9.04 5.67 -10.60
C TYR A 221 -9.98 4.61 -10.08
N GLU A 222 -10.40 3.71 -10.95
CA GLU A 222 -11.21 2.56 -10.59
C GLU A 222 -10.63 1.31 -11.23
N LEU A 223 -10.14 0.42 -10.37
CA LEU A 223 -9.25 -0.67 -10.75
C LEU A 223 -9.82 -2.00 -10.30
N ARG A 224 -9.79 -3.00 -11.18
CA ARG A 224 -10.14 -4.40 -10.88
C ARG A 224 -8.91 -5.28 -10.98
N PHE A 225 -8.69 -6.08 -9.95
CA PHE A 225 -7.65 -7.10 -9.91
C PHE A 225 -8.29 -8.46 -9.65
N THR A 226 -8.45 -9.26 -10.70
CA THR A 226 -9.06 -10.58 -10.57
C THR A 226 -8.21 -11.51 -9.70
N ALA A 227 -8.84 -12.50 -9.08
CA ALA A 227 -8.18 -13.54 -8.31
C ALA A 227 -7.10 -14.26 -9.14
N LYS A 228 -7.35 -14.45 -10.44
CA LYS A 228 -6.37 -15.03 -11.37
C LYS A 228 -5.20 -14.09 -11.63
N GLU A 229 -5.49 -12.80 -11.82
CA GLU A 229 -4.46 -11.77 -12.03
C GLU A 229 -3.53 -11.65 -10.83
N LEU A 230 -4.07 -11.73 -9.60
CA LEU A 230 -3.29 -11.72 -8.37
C LEU A 230 -2.84 -13.12 -7.90
N GLN A 231 -3.01 -14.17 -8.71
CA GLN A 231 -2.66 -15.54 -8.35
C GLN A 231 -3.18 -15.97 -6.96
N ALA A 232 -4.39 -15.51 -6.60
CA ALA A 232 -5.03 -15.84 -5.35
C ALA A 232 -5.21 -17.36 -5.23
N LYS A 233 -5.08 -17.88 -4.01
CA LYS A 233 -5.09 -19.31 -3.76
C LYS A 233 -6.42 -19.94 -4.20
N GLY A 234 -6.35 -20.82 -5.20
CA GLY A 234 -7.54 -21.50 -5.72
C GLY A 234 -8.40 -20.62 -6.61
N ASP A 235 -7.80 -19.58 -7.22
CA ASP A 235 -8.43 -18.67 -8.18
C ASP A 235 -9.68 -17.96 -7.64
N LYS A 236 -9.69 -17.69 -6.32
CA LYS A 236 -10.74 -16.94 -5.64
C LYS A 236 -10.22 -16.26 -4.39
N PHE A 237 -10.93 -15.22 -3.96
CA PHE A 237 -10.78 -14.62 -2.65
C PHE A 237 -11.80 -15.17 -1.66
N SER A 238 -11.46 -15.14 -0.38
CA SER A 238 -12.31 -15.56 0.73
C SER A 238 -12.17 -14.61 1.92
N ASP A 239 -13.20 -14.58 2.77
CA ASP A 239 -13.19 -13.85 4.03
C ASP A 239 -11.98 -14.27 4.89
N GLY A 240 -11.27 -13.29 5.43
CA GLY A 240 -10.05 -13.46 6.19
C GLY A 240 -8.76 -13.61 5.38
N ASP A 241 -8.82 -13.67 4.04
CA ASP A 241 -7.61 -13.61 3.20
C ASP A 241 -6.87 -12.29 3.44
N LYS A 242 -5.54 -12.36 3.37
CA LYS A 242 -4.66 -11.22 3.61
C LYS A 242 -3.57 -11.12 2.56
N PHE A 243 -3.24 -9.90 2.17
CA PHE A 243 -2.12 -9.60 1.28
C PHE A 243 -1.49 -8.26 1.64
N GLY A 244 -0.22 -8.11 1.28
CA GLY A 244 0.46 -6.83 1.34
C GLY A 244 0.09 -5.96 0.13
N LEU A 245 -0.13 -4.67 0.36
CA LEU A 245 -0.36 -3.69 -0.70
C LEU A 245 0.46 -2.42 -0.46
N GLY A 246 1.05 -1.87 -1.51
CA GLY A 246 1.46 -0.47 -1.54
C GLY A 246 0.83 0.26 -2.71
N ILE A 247 0.52 1.54 -2.48
CA ILE A 247 -0.07 2.47 -3.44
C ILE A 247 0.82 3.71 -3.44
N CYS A 248 1.44 4.02 -4.57
CA CYS A 248 2.28 5.19 -4.76
C CYS A 248 1.72 6.01 -5.90
N VAL A 249 1.11 7.15 -5.59
CA VAL A 249 0.59 8.07 -6.61
C VAL A 249 1.63 9.15 -6.80
N ASN A 250 2.17 9.19 -8.01
CA ASN A 250 3.19 10.15 -8.40
C ASN A 250 2.54 11.46 -8.80
N ASP A 251 3.37 12.49 -8.72
CA ASP A 251 3.00 13.89 -8.93
C ASP A 251 4.08 14.59 -9.76
N GLY A 252 3.65 15.43 -10.69
CA GLY A 252 4.49 16.37 -11.43
C GLY A 252 3.69 17.53 -12.01
N ASP A 253 4.36 18.67 -12.21
CA ASP A 253 3.73 19.89 -12.74
C ASP A 253 4.33 20.34 -14.06
N LYS A 254 3.61 21.20 -14.77
CA LYS A 254 4.07 21.79 -16.04
C LYS A 254 5.16 22.84 -15.85
N ALA A 255 5.37 23.32 -14.62
CA ALA A 255 6.40 24.30 -14.33
C ALA A 255 7.80 23.75 -14.67
N ALA A 256 8.70 24.63 -15.13
CA ALA A 256 10.02 24.23 -15.59
C ALA A 256 10.79 23.47 -14.49
N GLY A 257 11.07 22.20 -14.74
CA GLY A 257 11.78 21.32 -13.80
C GLY A 257 10.88 20.64 -12.77
N GLN A 258 9.55 20.77 -12.89
CA GLN A 258 8.56 20.04 -12.10
C GLN A 258 7.89 18.88 -12.88
N ASN A 259 8.20 18.75 -14.16
CA ASN A 259 7.68 17.67 -15.00
C ASN A 259 8.34 16.29 -14.73
N GLY A 260 7.58 15.22 -14.96
CA GLY A 260 7.87 13.84 -14.58
C GLY A 260 7.60 13.57 -13.11
N GLN A 261 8.03 12.40 -12.61
CA GLN A 261 7.88 12.08 -11.19
C GLN A 261 8.71 13.05 -10.31
N LYS A 262 8.03 13.93 -9.59
CA LYS A 262 8.60 14.96 -8.70
C LYS A 262 8.14 14.88 -7.26
N GLY A 263 7.22 13.98 -6.99
CA GLY A 263 7.03 13.45 -5.67
C GLY A 263 5.99 12.35 -5.72
N TRP A 264 5.54 11.96 -4.54
CA TRP A 264 4.47 10.99 -4.42
C TRP A 264 3.79 11.08 -3.06
N SER A 265 2.51 10.71 -3.08
CA SER A 265 1.72 10.38 -1.89
C SER A 265 1.19 8.94 -1.98
N GLY A 266 0.37 8.54 -1.02
CA GLY A 266 -0.32 7.26 -1.02
C GLY A 266 -0.06 6.44 0.24
N TRP A 267 -0.07 5.12 0.11
CA TRP A 267 -0.01 4.20 1.23
C TRP A 267 1.15 3.22 1.07
N TYR A 268 2.11 3.26 2.00
CA TYR A 268 3.26 2.36 1.97
C TYR A 268 4.07 2.45 0.66
N THR A 269 4.30 3.67 0.19
CA THR A 269 4.92 3.98 -1.12
C THR A 269 6.31 3.38 -1.31
N HIS A 270 7.06 3.14 -0.23
CA HIS A 270 8.40 2.53 -0.26
C HIS A 270 8.40 1.03 -0.58
N SER A 271 7.23 0.39 -0.68
CA SER A 271 7.16 -0.91 -1.35
C SER A 271 7.38 -0.81 -2.86
N ILE A 272 7.25 0.39 -3.44
CA ILE A 272 7.40 0.67 -4.86
C ILE A 272 8.67 1.46 -5.11
N VAL A 273 8.81 2.64 -4.47
CA VAL A 273 10.01 3.46 -4.60
C VAL A 273 11.16 2.87 -3.79
N PHE A 274 12.39 3.26 -4.12
CA PHE A 274 13.62 2.78 -3.45
C PHE A 274 13.85 1.26 -3.51
N GLY A 275 13.49 0.62 -4.62
CA GLY A 275 13.96 -0.74 -4.93
C GLY A 275 12.95 -1.86 -4.77
N LYS A 276 11.64 -1.56 -4.77
CA LYS A 276 10.54 -2.54 -4.77
C LYS A 276 10.63 -3.51 -3.57
N ASN A 277 10.27 -3.04 -2.38
CA ASN A 277 10.50 -3.73 -1.12
C ASN A 277 9.20 -4.34 -0.54
N SER A 278 9.04 -5.66 -0.60
CA SER A 278 7.81 -6.34 -0.14
C SER A 278 7.55 -6.26 1.35
N GLU A 279 8.60 -6.12 2.14
CA GLU A 279 8.48 -5.79 3.56
C GLU A 279 7.70 -4.51 3.75
N HIS A 280 7.87 -3.51 2.88
CA HIS A 280 7.33 -2.16 2.99
C HIS A 280 5.87 -1.99 2.56
N THR A 281 5.08 -3.05 2.49
CA THR A 281 3.65 -3.02 2.13
C THR A 281 2.74 -2.86 3.35
N GLY A 282 1.60 -2.17 3.23
CA GLY A 282 0.51 -2.21 4.22
C GLY A 282 -0.22 -3.56 4.17
N LEU A 283 -1.08 -3.87 5.14
CA LEU A 283 -1.85 -5.12 5.14
C LEU A 283 -3.29 -4.88 4.71
N VAL A 284 -3.75 -5.56 3.69
CA VAL A 284 -5.18 -5.66 3.39
C VAL A 284 -5.70 -6.95 4.00
N THR A 285 -6.81 -6.86 4.71
CA THR A 285 -7.58 -8.01 5.20
C THR A 285 -8.97 -7.96 4.57
N LEU A 286 -9.34 -9.02 3.87
CA LEU A 286 -10.66 -9.17 3.27
C LEU A 286 -11.67 -9.56 4.35
N THR A 287 -12.78 -8.85 4.44
CA THR A 287 -13.82 -9.09 5.45
C THR A 287 -15.17 -9.38 4.80
N ASN A 288 -16.00 -10.18 5.47
CA ASN A 288 -17.41 -10.37 5.11
C ASN A 288 -18.32 -9.21 5.55
N GLU A 289 -17.75 -8.12 6.08
CA GLU A 289 -18.48 -6.92 6.46
C GLU A 289 -18.96 -6.21 5.19
N VAL A 290 -20.19 -5.69 5.24
CA VAL A 290 -20.85 -4.97 4.15
C VAL A 290 -21.20 -3.57 4.61
N LEU A 291 -21.32 -2.61 3.68
CA LEU A 291 -21.82 -1.28 4.02
C LEU A 291 -23.21 -1.39 4.67
N ALA A 292 -23.43 -0.61 5.73
CA ALA A 292 -24.69 -0.66 6.49
C ALA A 292 -25.93 -0.33 5.62
N VAL A 293 -25.78 0.59 4.66
CA VAL A 293 -26.84 0.97 3.71
C VAL A 293 -27.18 -0.19 2.78
N GLU A 294 -26.19 -0.93 2.31
CA GLU A 294 -26.43 -2.14 1.52
C GLU A 294 -27.10 -3.25 2.31
N ALA A 295 -26.71 -3.46 3.58
CA ALA A 295 -27.34 -4.45 4.45
C ALA A 295 -28.85 -4.20 4.56
N ALA A 296 -29.26 -2.94 4.70
CA ALA A 296 -30.67 -2.55 4.73
C ALA A 296 -31.41 -2.84 3.41
N ASN A 297 -30.77 -2.58 2.27
CA ASN A 297 -31.33 -2.85 0.93
C ASN A 297 -31.43 -4.36 0.65
N LYS A 298 -30.44 -5.16 1.06
CA LYS A 298 -30.44 -6.63 0.96
C LYS A 298 -31.50 -7.27 1.85
N LEU A 299 -31.70 -6.74 3.07
CA LEU A 299 -32.80 -7.18 3.94
C LEU A 299 -34.16 -6.85 3.31
N THR A 300 -34.34 -5.63 2.81
CA THR A 300 -35.60 -5.18 2.19
C THR A 300 -35.98 -6.03 0.98
N THR A 301 -35.02 -6.35 0.10
CA THR A 301 -35.24 -7.24 -1.06
C THR A 301 -35.53 -8.69 -0.66
N THR A 302 -34.88 -9.20 0.39
CA THR A 302 -35.13 -10.55 0.92
C THR A 302 -36.54 -10.67 1.51
N TRP A 303 -36.96 -9.69 2.30
CA TRP A 303 -38.33 -9.62 2.84
C TRP A 303 -39.38 -9.43 1.74
N GLY A 304 -39.08 -8.64 0.71
CA GLY A 304 -39.94 -8.49 -0.47
C GLY A 304 -40.16 -9.82 -1.20
N LYS A 305 -39.10 -10.60 -1.42
CA LYS A 305 -39.16 -11.94 -2.04
C LYS A 305 -39.91 -12.97 -1.18
N LEU A 306 -39.70 -12.96 0.14
CA LEU A 306 -40.40 -13.84 1.07
C LEU A 306 -41.91 -13.55 1.14
N LYS A 307 -42.32 -12.27 1.02
CA LYS A 307 -43.74 -11.89 0.99
C LYS A 307 -44.42 -12.13 -0.36
N SER A 308 -43.65 -12.22 -1.45
CA SER A 308 -44.20 -12.44 -2.80
C SER A 308 -44.33 -13.92 -3.18
N THR A 309 -44.01 -14.85 -2.28
CA THR A 309 -44.25 -16.29 -2.51
C THR A 309 -45.62 -16.65 -1.94
N PRO A 310 -46.62 -17.03 -2.76
CA PRO A 310 -47.97 -17.40 -2.31
C PRO A 310 -47.99 -18.64 -1.39
#